data_AF-A0A382ABS1-F1
#
_entry.id   AF-A0A382ABS1-F1
#
_cell.length_a   1.000
_cell.length_b   1.000
_cell.length_c   1.000
_cell.angle_alpha   90.00
_cell.angle_beta   90.00
_cell.angle_gamma   90.00
#
_symmetry.space_group_name_H-M   'P 1'
#
loop_
_entity.id
_entity.type
_entity.pdbx_description
1 polymer ?
#
loop_
_entity_poly.entity_id
_entity_poly.type
_entity_poly.pdbx_seq_one_letter_code
_entity_poly.pdbx_strand_id
1 'polypeptide(L)'
;KSYSAGVPMGGRLEGQEVSPRFIVWAERDPLGANLDRIQIIKGWIDDRGVGQERTFDVAVSGSRSIDAAGKTTPVGSNVDLVRASYKNTIGAASLKVSWQDPSFRSGERAFYYVRVLEIPTPRWSTYDAVKLGTEPLDPAVIQERAITSAIWVK
;
A
#
# COMPACT_ATOMS: atom_id res chain seq x y z
N LYS A 1 13.44 10.46 20.89
CA LYS A 1 13.27 9.18 21.64
C LYS A 1 11.98 8.45 21.21
N SER A 2 11.75 8.19 19.92
CA SER A 2 10.49 7.56 19.45
C SER A 2 10.62 6.08 19.07
N TYR A 3 11.86 5.56 18.93
CA TYR A 3 12.11 4.21 18.42
C TYR A 3 12.39 3.17 19.51
N SER A 4 12.69 3.56 20.75
CA SER A 4 13.06 2.60 21.81
C SER A 4 11.88 1.82 22.39
N ALA A 5 10.64 2.20 22.05
CA ALA A 5 9.41 1.54 22.50
C ALA A 5 8.50 1.11 21.32
N GLY A 6 8.99 1.25 20.07
CA GLY A 6 8.25 0.87 18.88
C GLY A 6 8.48 -0.60 18.52
N VAL A 7 7.43 -1.28 18.04
CA VAL A 7 7.56 -2.62 17.47
C VAL A 7 7.74 -2.50 15.96
N PRO A 8 8.83 -3.04 15.37
CA PRO A 8 9.03 -3.00 13.93
C PRO A 8 8.03 -3.91 13.21
N MET A 9 7.83 -3.68 11.91
CA MET A 9 7.08 -4.60 11.05
C MET A 9 7.69 -6.01 11.13
N GLY A 10 6.85 -7.04 11.27
CA GLY A 10 7.27 -8.42 11.56
C GLY A 10 7.25 -8.79 13.06
N GLY A 11 7.05 -7.82 13.94
CA GLY A 11 6.98 -8.05 15.39
C GLY A 11 5.60 -8.47 15.91
N ARG A 12 5.47 -8.46 17.24
CA ARG A 12 4.22 -8.70 17.96
C ARG A 12 3.96 -7.57 18.95
N LEU A 13 2.72 -7.11 18.99
CA LEU A 13 2.17 -6.23 20.03
C LEU A 13 1.32 -7.09 20.96
N GLU A 14 1.59 -7.03 22.26
CA GLU A 14 0.85 -7.75 23.29
C GLU A 14 -0.02 -6.79 24.10
N GLY A 15 -1.22 -7.24 24.48
CA GLY A 15 -2.02 -6.58 25.52
C GLY A 15 -2.51 -5.19 25.13
N GLN A 16 -2.92 -5.00 23.88
CA GLN A 16 -3.36 -3.70 23.40
C GLN A 16 -4.82 -3.43 23.79
N GLU A 17 -5.02 -2.63 24.83
CA GLU A 17 -6.33 -2.07 25.19
C GLU A 17 -6.75 -0.91 24.28
N VAL A 18 -5.77 -0.27 23.62
CA VAL A 18 -5.97 0.90 22.77
C VAL A 18 -5.50 0.59 21.36
N SER A 19 -6.16 1.21 20.36
CA SER A 19 -5.79 1.06 18.96
C SER A 19 -4.30 1.37 18.71
N PRO A 20 -3.54 0.44 18.10
CA PRO A 20 -2.14 0.64 17.83
C PRO A 20 -1.92 1.80 16.86
N ARG A 21 -0.86 2.58 17.10
CA ARG A 21 -0.44 3.66 16.20
C ARG A 21 0.68 3.16 15.28
N PHE A 22 0.45 3.29 13.99
CA PHE A 22 1.41 2.96 12.95
C PHE A 22 2.04 4.23 12.42
N ILE A 23 3.37 4.28 12.41
CA ILE A 23 4.13 5.29 11.69
C ILE A 23 4.71 4.60 10.46
N VAL A 24 4.31 5.07 9.28
CA VAL A 24 4.75 4.51 8.00
C VAL A 24 5.44 5.61 7.21
N TRP A 25 6.60 5.29 6.67
CA TRP A 25 7.32 6.12 5.72
C TRP A 25 7.76 5.23 4.56
N ALA A 26 7.34 5.60 3.35
CA ALA A 26 7.73 4.96 2.12
C ALA A 26 8.42 5.96 1.19
N GLU A 27 9.40 5.49 0.43
CA GLU A 27 10.11 6.22 -0.61
C GLU A 27 10.15 5.32 -1.84
N ARG A 28 9.98 5.93 -3.03
CA ARG A 28 10.12 5.18 -4.28
C ARG A 28 11.57 4.74 -4.49
N ASP A 29 11.75 3.70 -5.29
CA ASP A 29 13.07 3.39 -5.83
C ASP A 29 13.55 4.57 -6.73
N PRO A 30 14.84 4.97 -6.68
CA PRO A 30 15.37 6.05 -7.51
C PRO A 30 15.11 5.88 -9.01
N LEU A 31 15.08 4.63 -9.50
CA LEU A 31 14.79 4.24 -10.88
C LEU A 31 13.33 3.79 -11.09
N GLY A 32 12.56 3.67 -10.01
CA GLY A 32 11.16 3.25 -10.01
C GLY A 32 10.15 4.38 -10.18
N ALA A 33 8.87 3.98 -10.17
CA ALA A 33 7.77 4.90 -10.35
C ALA A 33 7.40 5.61 -9.05
N ASN A 34 6.77 6.78 -9.16
CA ASN A 34 6.26 7.50 -8.00
C ASN A 34 5.22 6.65 -7.24
N LEU A 35 5.06 6.93 -5.96
CA LEU A 35 4.09 6.26 -5.11
C LEU A 35 2.67 6.78 -5.38
N ASP A 36 1.72 5.87 -5.55
CA ASP A 36 0.28 6.15 -5.57
C ASP A 36 -0.23 6.34 -4.14
N ARG A 37 -0.14 5.30 -3.32
CA ARG A 37 -0.71 5.31 -1.96
C ARG A 37 -0.07 4.28 -1.04
N ILE A 38 -0.17 4.55 0.26
CA ILE A 38 0.11 3.60 1.33
C ILE A 38 -1.22 3.05 1.83
N GLN A 39 -1.27 1.72 1.98
CA GLN A 39 -2.38 1.00 2.56
C GLN A 39 -1.94 0.25 3.82
N ILE A 40 -2.84 0.14 4.79
CA ILE A 40 -2.72 -0.81 5.90
C ILE A 40 -3.81 -1.86 5.72
N ILE A 41 -3.42 -3.13 5.73
CA ILE A 41 -4.32 -4.26 5.64
C ILE A 41 -4.40 -4.89 7.02
N LYS A 42 -5.61 -4.92 7.58
CA LYS A 42 -5.95 -5.61 8.82
C LYS A 42 -6.61 -6.94 8.47
N GLY A 43 -6.08 -8.03 9.01
CA GLY A 43 -6.79 -9.31 9.10
C GLY A 43 -7.12 -9.62 10.55
N TRP A 44 -8.31 -10.16 10.84
CA TRP A 44 -8.69 -10.57 12.19
C TRP A 44 -9.69 -11.73 12.16
N ILE A 45 -9.91 -12.34 13.32
CA ILE A 45 -10.95 -13.35 13.51
C ILE A 45 -12.12 -12.70 14.25
N ASP A 46 -13.33 -12.81 13.71
CA ASP A 46 -14.54 -12.30 14.37
C ASP A 46 -15.00 -13.21 15.53
N ASP A 47 -16.06 -12.77 16.24
CA ASP A 47 -16.66 -13.48 17.36
C ASP A 47 -17.22 -14.87 17.01
N ARG A 48 -17.51 -15.11 15.72
CA ARG A 48 -17.95 -16.40 15.18
C ARG A 48 -16.80 -17.28 14.71
N GLY A 49 -15.55 -16.83 14.86
CA GLY A 49 -14.37 -17.57 14.43
C GLY A 49 -14.07 -17.43 12.93
N VAL A 50 -14.71 -16.50 12.23
CA VAL A 50 -14.53 -16.29 10.78
C VAL A 50 -13.43 -15.26 10.52
N GLY A 51 -12.55 -15.56 9.57
CA GLY A 51 -11.52 -14.65 9.11
C GLY A 51 -12.11 -13.46 8.35
N GLN A 52 -11.69 -12.26 8.71
CA GLN A 52 -12.06 -11.00 8.09
C GLN A 52 -10.82 -10.26 7.62
N GLU A 53 -10.94 -9.53 6.51
CA GLU A 53 -9.90 -8.63 6.02
C GLU A 53 -10.49 -7.25 5.71
N ARG A 54 -9.75 -6.19 6.07
CA ARG A 54 -10.06 -4.82 5.68
C ARG A 54 -8.80 -4.10 5.25
N THR A 55 -8.86 -3.47 4.08
CA THR A 55 -7.81 -2.58 3.57
C THR A 55 -8.20 -1.13 3.81
N PHE A 56 -7.31 -0.35 4.42
CA PHE A 56 -7.41 1.09 4.60
C PHE A 56 -6.36 1.79 3.73
N ASP A 57 -6.78 2.71 2.87
CA ASP A 57 -5.88 3.72 2.32
C ASP A 57 -5.55 4.72 3.44
N VAL A 58 -4.27 4.93 3.72
CA VAL A 58 -3.82 5.73 4.87
C VAL A 58 -2.99 6.95 4.45
N ALA A 59 -2.36 6.90 3.29
CA ALA A 59 -1.73 8.06 2.66
C ALA A 59 -1.89 7.97 1.15
N VAL A 60 -2.19 9.08 0.48
CA VAL A 60 -2.42 9.13 -0.97
C VAL A 60 -1.65 10.28 -1.58
N SER A 61 -1.18 10.10 -2.81
CA SER A 61 -0.46 11.14 -3.55
C SER A 61 -1.39 12.12 -4.28
N GLY A 62 -0.89 13.33 -4.53
CA GLY A 62 -1.64 14.40 -5.18
C GLY A 62 -2.68 15.06 -4.26
N SER A 63 -3.70 15.68 -4.85
CA SER A 63 -4.79 16.37 -4.14
C SER A 63 -5.99 15.46 -3.82
N ARG A 64 -5.78 14.14 -3.81
CA ARG A 64 -6.84 13.17 -3.54
C ARG A 64 -7.12 13.09 -2.03
N SER A 65 -8.37 12.79 -1.69
CA SER A 65 -8.80 12.54 -0.31
C SER A 65 -9.09 11.07 -0.08
N ILE A 66 -8.95 10.64 1.17
CA ILE A 66 -9.43 9.35 1.66
C ILE A 66 -10.81 9.60 2.28
N ASP A 67 -11.81 8.80 1.90
CA ASP A 67 -13.17 8.90 2.42
C ASP A 67 -13.31 8.30 3.84
N ALA A 68 -14.49 8.43 4.43
CA ALA A 68 -14.79 7.89 5.76
C ALA A 68 -14.70 6.35 5.84
N ALA A 69 -14.77 5.64 4.70
CA ALA A 69 -14.60 4.20 4.65
C ALA A 69 -13.11 3.78 4.64
N GLY A 70 -12.19 4.74 4.51
CA GLY A 70 -10.75 4.52 4.37
C GLY A 70 -10.37 4.14 2.95
N LYS A 71 -11.06 4.69 1.93
CA LYS A 71 -10.82 4.42 0.52
C LYS A 71 -10.52 5.69 -0.27
N THR A 72 -9.78 5.53 -1.35
CA THR A 72 -9.59 6.56 -2.37
C THR A 72 -9.74 5.98 -3.78
N THR A 73 -9.92 6.85 -4.76
CA THR A 73 -9.83 6.46 -6.16
C THR A 73 -8.36 6.21 -6.55
N PRO A 74 -8.08 5.20 -7.40
CA PRO A 74 -6.74 4.99 -7.93
C PRO A 74 -6.20 6.26 -8.61
N VAL A 75 -4.88 6.44 -8.58
CA VAL A 75 -4.26 7.49 -9.39
C VAL A 75 -4.45 7.16 -10.87
N GLY A 76 -4.50 8.18 -11.72
CA GLY A 76 -4.53 7.98 -13.17
C GLY A 76 -3.27 7.24 -13.69
N SER A 77 -3.22 7.02 -15.00
CA SER A 77 -2.06 6.42 -15.66
C SER A 77 -1.40 7.43 -16.59
N ASN A 78 -0.07 7.42 -16.64
CA ASN A 78 0.72 8.14 -17.62
C ASN A 78 1.67 7.20 -18.37
N VAL A 79 1.29 5.91 -18.45
CA VAL A 79 1.97 4.92 -19.26
C VAL A 79 1.79 5.24 -20.74
N ASP A 80 2.91 5.27 -21.47
CA ASP A 80 2.97 5.29 -22.92
C ASP A 80 3.21 3.85 -23.40
N LEU A 81 2.15 3.20 -23.91
CA LEU A 81 2.18 1.82 -24.40
C LEU A 81 3.01 1.67 -25.68
N VAL A 82 3.11 2.72 -26.51
CA VAL A 82 3.87 2.69 -27.77
C VAL A 82 5.37 2.66 -27.49
N ARG A 83 5.81 3.38 -26.46
CA ARG A 83 7.22 3.42 -26.04
C ARG A 83 7.57 2.46 -24.92
N ALA A 84 6.58 1.74 -24.37
CA ALA A 84 6.70 1.00 -23.11
C ALA A 84 7.41 1.84 -22.04
N SER A 85 6.89 3.04 -21.78
CA SER A 85 7.49 3.97 -20.82
C SER A 85 6.42 4.61 -19.93
N TYR A 86 6.85 5.31 -18.90
CA TYR A 86 5.97 6.10 -18.03
C TYR A 86 6.73 7.34 -17.57
N LYS A 87 6.01 8.32 -17.02
CA LYS A 87 6.61 9.53 -16.46
C LYS A 87 6.36 9.59 -14.96
N ASN A 88 7.13 10.36 -14.21
CA ASN A 88 6.87 10.61 -12.80
C ASN A 88 6.19 11.97 -12.59
N THR A 89 5.18 12.26 -13.44
CA THR A 89 4.39 13.51 -13.41
C THR A 89 3.18 13.46 -12.48
N ILE A 90 2.77 12.26 -12.08
CA ILE A 90 1.75 11.98 -11.05
C ILE A 90 2.40 11.14 -9.95
N GLY A 91 1.71 10.95 -8.82
CA GLY A 91 2.27 10.25 -7.67
C GLY A 91 3.12 11.15 -6.78
N ALA A 92 3.77 10.56 -5.78
CA ALA A 92 4.73 11.25 -4.91
C ALA A 92 6.02 10.44 -4.76
N ALA A 93 7.17 11.11 -4.63
CA ALA A 93 8.45 10.43 -4.40
C ALA A 93 8.53 9.77 -3.02
N SER A 94 7.83 10.33 -2.03
CA SER A 94 7.72 9.78 -0.68
C SER A 94 6.33 10.03 -0.11
N LEU A 95 5.86 9.11 0.73
CA LEU A 95 4.64 9.22 1.52
C LEU A 95 4.96 8.92 2.98
N LYS A 96 4.38 9.71 3.89
CA LYS A 96 4.52 9.56 5.35
C LYS A 96 3.16 9.65 6.01
N VAL A 97 2.90 8.81 7.00
CA VAL A 97 1.65 8.84 7.75
C VAL A 97 1.84 8.32 9.17
N SER A 98 1.10 8.91 10.11
CA SER A 98 0.79 8.34 11.41
C SER A 98 -0.70 7.97 11.42
N TRP A 99 -1.02 6.69 11.54
CA TRP A 99 -2.39 6.17 11.44
C TRP A 99 -2.76 5.30 12.65
N GLN A 100 -4.04 5.27 12.99
CA GLN A 100 -4.62 4.39 14.01
C GLN A 100 -5.85 3.70 13.42
N ASP A 101 -6.08 2.43 13.76
CA ASP A 101 -7.26 1.69 13.29
C ASP A 101 -8.52 2.26 13.95
N PRO A 102 -9.45 2.87 13.19
CA PRO A 102 -10.69 3.43 13.73
C PRO A 102 -11.69 2.35 14.14
N SER A 103 -11.44 1.10 13.77
CA SER A 103 -12.30 -0.06 14.03
C SER A 103 -11.62 -1.12 14.92
N PHE A 104 -10.57 -0.73 15.65
CA PHE A 104 -9.88 -1.61 16.58
C PHE A 104 -10.81 -2.01 17.73
N ARG A 105 -10.81 -3.30 18.09
CA ARG A 105 -11.43 -3.78 19.33
C ARG A 105 -10.39 -4.52 20.16
N SER A 106 -10.31 -4.16 21.44
CA SER A 106 -9.45 -4.85 22.41
C SER A 106 -9.79 -6.34 22.46
N GLY A 107 -8.77 -7.20 22.57
CA GLY A 107 -8.90 -8.65 22.61
C GLY A 107 -9.10 -9.34 21.25
N GLU A 108 -9.20 -8.60 20.14
CA GLU A 108 -9.18 -9.21 18.80
C GLU A 108 -7.81 -9.79 18.47
N ARG A 109 -7.78 -11.05 18.03
CA ARG A 109 -6.59 -11.62 17.37
C ARG A 109 -6.51 -11.06 15.96
N ALA A 110 -5.66 -10.07 15.76
CA ALA A 110 -5.51 -9.38 14.50
C ALA A 110 -4.05 -9.38 14.03
N PHE A 111 -3.84 -9.14 12.75
CA PHE A 111 -2.55 -8.80 12.20
C PHE A 111 -2.67 -7.63 11.23
N TYR A 112 -1.60 -6.86 11.11
CA TYR A 112 -1.53 -5.69 10.25
C TYR A 112 -0.29 -5.77 9.38
N TYR A 113 -0.42 -5.51 8.09
CA TYR A 113 0.73 -5.28 7.23
C TYR A 113 0.51 -4.05 6.36
N VAL A 114 1.61 -3.42 5.95
CA VAL A 114 1.58 -2.27 5.06
C VAL A 114 1.74 -2.76 3.63
N ARG A 115 0.95 -2.19 2.72
CA ARG A 115 1.13 -2.31 1.27
C ARG A 115 1.30 -0.93 0.67
N VAL A 116 2.39 -0.70 -0.05
CA VAL A 116 2.62 0.54 -0.80
C VAL A 116 2.40 0.22 -2.27
N LEU A 117 1.68 1.10 -2.96
CA LEU A 117 1.41 0.99 -4.39
C LEU A 117 2.11 2.12 -5.13
N GLU A 118 2.74 1.77 -6.25
CA GLU A 118 3.25 2.75 -7.21
C GLU A 118 2.15 3.22 -8.17
N ILE A 119 2.40 4.32 -8.88
CA ILE A 119 1.60 4.69 -10.05
C ILE A 119 1.70 3.56 -11.11
N PRO A 120 0.73 3.48 -12.05
CA PRO A 120 0.76 2.46 -13.08
C PRO A 120 2.05 2.46 -13.91
N THR A 121 2.60 1.28 -14.19
CA THR A 121 3.79 1.03 -15.00
C THR A 121 3.49 0.04 -16.13
N PRO A 122 4.26 0.06 -17.24
CA PRO A 122 4.14 -0.99 -18.25
C PRO A 122 4.48 -2.36 -17.66
N ARG A 123 3.69 -3.38 -17.99
CA ARG A 123 4.03 -4.77 -17.66
C ARG A 123 5.28 -5.19 -18.45
N TRP A 124 6.05 -6.15 -17.94
CA TRP A 124 7.21 -6.70 -18.66
C TRP A 124 6.87 -7.12 -20.12
N SER A 125 5.73 -7.76 -20.34
CA SER A 125 5.25 -8.15 -21.67
C SER A 125 5.03 -6.98 -22.63
N THR A 126 4.77 -5.77 -22.11
CA THR A 126 4.62 -4.55 -22.93
C THR A 126 5.97 -4.06 -23.43
N TYR A 127 7.03 -4.16 -22.61
CA TYR A 127 8.38 -3.86 -23.07
C TYR A 127 8.82 -4.83 -24.18
N ASP A 128 8.52 -6.11 -24.03
CA ASP A 128 8.87 -7.12 -25.04
C ASP A 128 8.09 -6.90 -26.34
N ALA A 129 6.79 -6.60 -26.26
CA ALA A 129 5.97 -6.30 -27.43
C ALA A 129 6.50 -5.11 -28.25
N VAL A 130 6.91 -4.02 -27.60
CA VAL A 130 7.52 -2.86 -28.28
C VAL A 130 8.84 -3.23 -28.94
N LYS A 131 9.69 -4.03 -28.28
CA LYS A 131 10.96 -4.50 -28.85
C LYS A 131 10.76 -5.42 -30.06
N LEU A 132 9.72 -6.26 -30.03
CA LEU A 132 9.39 -7.23 -31.06
C LEU A 132 8.52 -6.66 -32.18
N GLY A 133 8.00 -5.43 -32.02
CA GLY A 133 7.07 -4.82 -32.97
C GLY A 133 5.70 -5.51 -33.00
N THR A 134 5.28 -6.11 -31.89
CA THR A 134 3.99 -6.78 -31.74
C THR A 134 3.05 -6.00 -30.82
N GLU A 135 1.77 -6.39 -30.79
CA GLU A 135 0.80 -5.80 -29.87
C GLU A 135 1.04 -6.27 -28.42
N PRO A 136 0.98 -5.38 -27.42
CA PRO A 136 1.07 -5.77 -26.01
C PRO A 136 -0.06 -6.70 -25.57
N LEU A 137 0.27 -7.75 -24.83
CA LEU A 137 -0.72 -8.64 -24.21
C LEU A 137 -1.37 -7.98 -23.01
N ASP A 138 -2.68 -8.24 -22.83
CA ASP A 138 -3.40 -7.80 -21.65
C ASP A 138 -3.04 -8.62 -20.39
N PRO A 139 -2.91 -7.97 -19.21
CA PRO A 139 -2.93 -6.52 -19.04
C PRO A 139 -1.59 -5.89 -19.45
N ALA A 140 -1.64 -4.84 -20.28
CA ALA A 140 -0.43 -4.13 -20.73
C ALA A 140 0.18 -3.20 -19.65
N VAL A 141 -0.58 -2.94 -18.58
CA VAL A 141 -0.23 -2.04 -17.47
C VAL A 141 -0.48 -2.76 -16.16
N ILE A 142 0.42 -2.56 -15.19
CA ILE A 142 0.28 -3.07 -13.82
C ILE A 142 0.55 -1.96 -12.81
N GLN A 143 0.29 -2.24 -11.54
CA GLN A 143 0.79 -1.42 -10.43
C GLN A 143 1.70 -2.29 -9.58
N GLU A 144 2.95 -1.83 -9.45
CA GLU A 144 3.90 -2.44 -8.55
C GLU A 144 3.49 -2.25 -7.09
N ARG A 145 3.89 -3.20 -6.25
CA ARG A 145 3.55 -3.18 -4.82
C ARG A 145 4.71 -3.65 -3.96
N ALA A 146 4.94 -2.93 -2.88
CA ALA A 146 5.79 -3.38 -1.77
C ALA A 146 4.91 -3.77 -0.58
N ILE A 147 5.24 -4.88 0.07
CA ILE A 147 4.51 -5.40 1.24
C ILE A 147 5.49 -5.63 2.38
N THR A 148 5.14 -5.21 3.58
CA THR A 148 5.94 -5.46 4.78
C THR A 148 5.57 -6.79 5.43
N SER A 149 6.47 -7.32 6.27
CA SER A 149 6.08 -8.37 7.22
C SER A 149 4.95 -7.89 8.14
N ALA A 150 4.08 -8.81 8.56
CA ALA A 150 2.93 -8.46 9.41
C ALA A 150 3.35 -8.22 10.87
N ILE A 151 2.70 -7.26 11.53
CA ILE A 151 2.68 -7.14 12.98
C ILE A 151 1.47 -7.92 13.50
N TRP A 152 1.71 -8.81 14.45
CA TRP A 152 0.65 -9.54 15.13
C TRP A 152 0.18 -8.78 16.36
N VAL A 153 -1.13 -8.62 16.52
CA VAL A 153 -1.76 -8.04 17.70
C VAL A 153 -2.55 -9.15 18.40
N LYS A 154 -2.24 -9.34 19.68
CA LYS A 154 -2.92 -10.30 20.56
C LYS A 154 -3.46 -9.60 21.79
#